data_AF-A0A2T3AD35-F1
#
_entry.id   AF-A0A2T3AD35-F1
#
_cell.length_a   1.000
_cell.length_b   1.000
_cell.length_c   1.000
_cell.angle_alpha   90.00
_cell.angle_beta   90.00
_cell.angle_gamma   90.00
#
_symmetry.space_group_name_H-M   'P 1'
#
loop_
_entity.id
_entity.type
_entity.pdbx_description
1 polymer ?
#
loop_
_entity_poly.entity_id
_entity_poly.type
_entity_poly.pdbx_seq_one_letter_code
_entity_poly.pdbx_strand_id
1 'polypeptide(L)'
;MLSLASLLNPVPSGPFAPTPRCRYQEASSSLVNAPSLERPQAIYEQHIMTPKPSKMPKDMNGLVKSKVKGVVNFPPFEALDGPSLREIERYQIYPFGRIQEYCRHIPYNSGKKDFHDKTGRESFEVFQYIFNVPEDDNEYTVMWDYNVGLVRMTPFFKCCRYSKTQPAKMLNMNPGLRNITHSITGGSIVAQGYWMPFSCAKAVCATFCASIAGALIPIFGPDFPSMCISPDAPEHGRMTIAPSIIADAAHEAELFR
;
A
#
# COMPACT_ATOMS: atom_id res chain seq x y z
N MET A 1 -8.04 -34.44 35.55
CA MET A 1 -6.91 -33.52 35.57
C MET A 1 -5.65 -34.31 35.30
N LEU A 2 -4.97 -34.04 34.18
CA LEU A 2 -3.68 -34.63 33.82
C LEU A 2 -2.75 -33.46 33.45
N SER A 3 -1.58 -33.45 34.07
CA SER A 3 -0.58 -32.37 34.04
C SER A 3 0.23 -32.39 32.75
N LEU A 4 0.42 -31.21 32.15
CA LEU A 4 1.03 -30.97 30.84
C LEU A 4 2.56 -30.80 30.90
N ALA A 5 3.21 -31.44 31.86
CA ALA A 5 4.63 -31.24 32.19
C ALA A 5 5.60 -32.23 31.51
N SER A 6 5.37 -32.64 30.26
CA SER A 6 6.21 -33.67 29.61
C SER A 6 6.42 -33.54 28.10
N LEU A 7 6.61 -32.32 27.56
CA LEU A 7 6.99 -32.15 26.14
C LEU A 7 8.18 -31.21 25.88
N LEU A 8 9.07 -31.02 26.86
CA LEU A 8 10.34 -30.32 26.66
C LEU A 8 11.52 -31.27 26.81
N ASN A 9 12.15 -31.60 25.69
CA ASN A 9 13.45 -32.28 25.63
C ASN A 9 14.58 -31.25 25.91
N PRO A 10 15.49 -31.50 26.85
CA PRO A 10 16.66 -30.66 27.09
C PRO A 10 17.86 -31.00 26.19
N VAL A 11 18.66 -29.96 25.93
CA VAL A 11 19.93 -29.91 25.20
C VAL A 11 21.06 -30.61 25.98
N PRO A 12 22.00 -31.34 25.35
CA PRO A 12 23.23 -31.77 26.01
C PRO A 12 24.37 -30.74 25.82
N SER A 13 25.03 -30.41 26.93
CA SER A 13 26.25 -29.60 27.03
C SER A 13 27.45 -30.46 27.44
N GLY A 14 28.62 -30.26 26.83
CA GLY A 14 29.91 -30.81 27.30
C GLY A 14 31.09 -30.62 26.33
N PRO A 15 32.35 -30.52 26.80
CA PRO A 15 33.21 -29.35 26.52
C PRO A 15 34.60 -29.65 25.90
N PHE A 16 35.39 -28.57 25.70
CA PHE A 16 36.87 -28.40 25.62
C PHE A 16 37.43 -27.70 24.35
N ALA A 17 38.10 -26.57 24.58
CA ALA A 17 38.88 -25.72 23.65
C ALA A 17 40.38 -26.17 23.63
N PRO A 18 41.40 -25.43 23.08
CA PRO A 18 41.45 -24.25 22.19
C PRO A 18 42.45 -24.36 20.98
N THR A 19 42.55 -23.27 20.21
CA THR A 19 43.29 -22.90 18.96
C THR A 19 44.81 -23.22 18.85
N PRO A 20 45.47 -23.07 17.67
CA PRO A 20 46.07 -21.77 17.30
C PRO A 20 46.05 -21.36 15.79
N ARG A 21 46.44 -20.09 15.61
CA ARG A 21 46.50 -19.16 14.46
C ARG A 21 47.32 -19.55 13.21
N CYS A 22 46.82 -19.07 12.05
CA CYS A 22 47.43 -18.18 11.04
C CYS A 22 48.85 -18.46 10.47
N ARG A 23 48.99 -18.60 9.13
CA ARG A 23 49.95 -17.82 8.30
C ARG A 23 49.75 -17.98 6.78
N TYR A 24 49.72 -16.83 6.11
CA TYR A 24 50.07 -16.46 4.72
C TYR A 24 50.70 -17.48 3.76
N GLN A 25 50.30 -17.43 2.48
CA GLN A 25 51.25 -17.18 1.38
C GLN A 25 50.54 -16.75 0.08
N GLU A 26 51.00 -15.61 -0.46
CA GLU A 26 50.84 -15.17 -1.84
C GLU A 26 51.82 -15.94 -2.76
N ALA A 27 51.47 -16.09 -4.04
CA ALA A 27 52.46 -16.15 -5.11
C ALA A 27 51.87 -15.68 -6.45
N SER A 28 52.48 -14.62 -6.95
CA SER A 28 52.47 -14.03 -8.30
C SER A 28 52.78 -15.09 -9.38
N SER A 29 52.40 -15.00 -10.67
CA SER A 29 52.84 -14.09 -11.75
C SER A 29 52.85 -14.98 -13.03
N SER A 30 52.08 -14.65 -14.07
CA SER A 30 52.54 -14.02 -15.33
C SER A 30 52.95 -15.02 -16.44
N LEU A 31 52.34 -14.92 -17.63
CA LEU A 31 52.98 -14.44 -18.88
C LEU A 31 52.15 -14.81 -20.13
N VAL A 32 51.86 -13.74 -20.87
CA VAL A 32 51.63 -13.57 -22.32
C VAL A 32 51.97 -14.71 -23.28
N ASN A 33 51.13 -14.87 -24.31
CA ASN A 33 51.57 -14.82 -25.72
C ASN A 33 50.39 -14.57 -26.67
N ALA A 34 50.52 -13.53 -27.49
CA ALA A 34 49.73 -13.30 -28.70
C ALA A 34 50.48 -13.87 -29.92
N PRO A 35 49.77 -14.24 -30.99
CA PRO A 35 50.06 -13.56 -32.25
C PRO A 35 48.81 -13.20 -33.06
N SER A 36 49.08 -12.46 -34.13
CA SER A 36 48.26 -11.51 -34.86
C SER A 36 47.55 -12.03 -36.11
N LEU A 37 46.60 -11.21 -36.58
CA LEU A 37 46.11 -11.02 -37.96
C LEU A 37 45.26 -12.14 -38.59
N GLU A 38 43.95 -11.90 -38.78
CA GLU A 38 43.37 -11.42 -40.05
C GLU A 38 41.84 -11.26 -39.91
N ARG A 39 41.29 -10.22 -40.57
CA ARG A 39 39.87 -9.87 -40.60
C ARG A 39 39.25 -10.41 -41.89
N PRO A 40 38.03 -10.98 -41.83
CA PRO A 40 37.04 -10.67 -42.85
C PRO A 40 35.78 -10.01 -42.25
N GLN A 41 35.27 -9.01 -42.95
CA GLN A 41 34.06 -8.27 -42.61
C GLN A 41 32.83 -9.18 -42.72
N ALA A 42 32.08 -9.31 -41.63
CA ALA A 42 30.73 -9.86 -41.65
C ALA A 42 29.73 -8.70 -41.52
N ILE A 43 28.90 -8.56 -42.55
CA ILE A 43 27.73 -7.68 -42.61
C ILE A 43 26.77 -8.14 -41.52
N TYR A 44 26.57 -7.32 -40.48
CA TYR A 44 25.51 -7.56 -39.50
C TYR A 44 24.28 -6.77 -39.94
N GLU A 45 23.30 -7.47 -40.52
CA GLU A 45 21.97 -6.91 -40.75
C GLU A 45 21.35 -6.52 -39.41
N GLN A 46 21.12 -5.22 -39.22
CA GLN A 46 20.37 -4.69 -38.08
C GLN A 46 18.90 -5.11 -38.21
N HIS A 47 18.54 -6.21 -37.56
CA HIS A 47 17.13 -6.50 -37.27
C HIS A 47 16.63 -5.47 -36.24
N ILE A 48 16.00 -4.40 -36.75
CA ILE A 48 15.15 -3.52 -35.96
C ILE A 48 13.97 -4.35 -35.48
N MET A 49 14.05 -4.89 -34.27
CA MET A 49 12.89 -5.47 -33.60
C MET A 49 11.99 -4.34 -33.14
N THR A 50 10.97 -4.03 -33.93
CA THR A 50 9.83 -3.24 -33.46
C THR A 50 9.23 -3.93 -32.23
N PRO A 51 9.06 -3.24 -31.08
CA PRO A 51 8.40 -3.84 -29.95
C PRO A 51 6.97 -4.21 -30.37
N LYS A 52 6.64 -5.50 -30.30
CA LYS A 52 5.27 -5.99 -30.48
C LYS A 52 4.39 -5.28 -29.45
N PRO A 53 3.21 -4.76 -29.84
CA PRO A 53 2.26 -4.22 -28.87
C PRO A 53 1.92 -5.36 -27.91
N SER A 54 2.22 -5.16 -26.63
CA SER A 54 1.83 -6.09 -25.59
C SER A 54 0.31 -6.26 -25.67
N LYS A 55 -0.13 -7.51 -25.84
CA LYS A 55 -1.53 -7.86 -25.78
C LYS A 55 -2.06 -7.36 -24.43
N MET A 56 -3.02 -6.43 -24.46
CA MET A 56 -3.70 -5.97 -23.25
C MET A 56 -4.26 -7.19 -22.51
N PRO A 57 -3.90 -7.42 -21.24
CA PRO A 57 -4.53 -8.47 -20.46
C PRO A 57 -6.02 -8.17 -20.33
N LYS A 58 -6.83 -9.14 -20.72
CA LYS A 58 -8.28 -9.16 -20.50
C LYS A 58 -8.57 -8.95 -19.00
N ASP A 59 -9.49 -8.02 -18.72
CA ASP A 59 -10.22 -7.86 -17.45
C ASP A 59 -9.38 -7.74 -16.17
N MET A 60 -8.61 -6.65 -16.03
CA MET A 60 -8.00 -6.26 -14.75
C MET A 60 -9.07 -5.87 -13.71
N ASN A 61 -9.37 -6.81 -12.80
CA ASN A 61 -10.04 -6.62 -11.50
C ASN A 61 -11.31 -5.73 -11.44
N GLY A 62 -12.14 -5.72 -12.49
CA GLY A 62 -13.41 -4.98 -12.48
C GLY A 62 -13.25 -3.45 -12.50
N LEU A 63 -12.11 -2.95 -12.95
CA LEU A 63 -11.91 -1.54 -13.31
C LEU A 63 -12.66 -1.25 -14.62
N VAL A 64 -13.86 -0.68 -14.48
CA VAL A 64 -14.70 -0.27 -15.61
C VAL A 64 -14.69 1.26 -15.68
N LYS A 65 -14.56 1.81 -16.89
CA LYS A 65 -14.66 3.24 -17.08
C LYS A 65 -16.07 3.73 -16.76
N SER A 66 -16.19 4.81 -16.00
CA SER A 66 -17.47 5.42 -15.65
C SER A 66 -17.31 6.93 -15.51
N LYS A 67 -18.44 7.65 -15.58
CA LYS A 67 -18.50 9.07 -15.29
C LYS A 67 -18.68 9.30 -13.79
N VAL A 68 -18.01 10.34 -13.29
CA VAL A 68 -18.19 10.83 -11.93
C VAL A 68 -19.63 11.28 -11.69
N LYS A 69 -20.10 11.11 -10.45
CA LYS A 69 -21.43 11.49 -9.98
C LYS A 69 -21.27 12.47 -8.80
N GLY A 70 -21.99 13.58 -8.86
CA GLY A 70 -21.89 14.62 -7.85
C GLY A 70 -20.57 15.41 -7.91
N VAL A 71 -20.25 16.08 -6.80
CA VAL A 71 -19.08 16.96 -6.70
C VAL A 71 -17.83 16.17 -6.33
N VAL A 72 -16.71 16.43 -7.01
CA VAL A 72 -15.42 15.83 -6.68
C VAL A 72 -14.71 16.73 -5.66
N ASN A 73 -14.81 16.39 -4.38
CA ASN A 73 -14.14 17.10 -3.28
C ASN A 73 -12.75 16.53 -2.99
N PHE A 74 -12.53 15.24 -3.28
CA PHE A 74 -11.28 14.53 -3.04
C PHE A 74 -10.72 13.93 -4.35
N PRO A 75 -10.17 14.76 -5.26
CA PRO A 75 -9.58 14.28 -6.50
C PRO A 75 -8.27 13.51 -6.25
N PRO A 76 -7.88 12.57 -7.14
CA PRO A 76 -6.58 11.92 -7.09
C PRO A 76 -5.45 12.89 -7.45
N PHE A 77 -4.26 12.64 -6.92
CA PHE A 77 -3.04 13.33 -7.29
C PHE A 77 -2.35 12.62 -8.46
N GLU A 78 -2.59 13.10 -9.67
CA GLU A 78 -2.09 12.48 -10.91
C GLU A 78 -1.05 13.34 -11.65
N ALA A 79 -1.04 14.65 -11.40
CA ALA A 79 -0.02 15.56 -11.89
C ALA A 79 1.13 15.64 -10.87
N LEU A 80 2.16 14.82 -11.08
CA LEU A 80 3.27 14.64 -10.16
C LEU A 80 4.60 15.17 -10.73
N ASP A 81 5.49 15.58 -9.84
CA ASP A 81 6.87 15.95 -10.18
C ASP A 81 7.75 14.70 -10.38
N GLY A 82 8.95 14.90 -10.94
CA GLY A 82 9.89 13.80 -11.24
C GLY A 82 10.23 12.91 -10.02
N PRO A 83 10.54 13.46 -8.84
CA PRO A 83 10.72 12.68 -7.61
C PRO A 83 9.51 11.81 -7.26
N SER A 84 8.30 12.36 -7.24
CA SER A 84 7.09 11.60 -6.91
C SER A 84 6.79 10.52 -7.96
N LEU A 85 7.07 10.77 -9.23
CA LEU A 85 6.95 9.78 -10.30
C LEU A 85 7.85 8.55 -10.05
N ARG A 86 9.09 8.76 -9.61
CA ARG A 86 10.01 7.65 -9.28
C ARG A 86 9.53 6.82 -8.08
N GLU A 87 8.87 7.45 -7.12
CA GLU A 87 8.29 6.74 -5.98
C GLU A 87 7.12 5.85 -6.41
N ILE A 88 6.23 6.32 -7.29
CA ILE A 88 5.07 5.53 -7.74
C ILE A 88 5.45 4.39 -8.71
N GLU A 89 6.51 4.56 -9.52
CA GLU A 89 6.92 3.60 -10.56
C GLU A 89 7.18 2.20 -9.99
N ARG A 90 7.69 2.14 -8.75
CA ARG A 90 7.99 0.90 -8.03
C ARG A 90 6.76 0.02 -7.78
N TYR A 91 5.56 0.61 -7.77
CA TYR A 91 4.34 -0.05 -7.34
C TYR A 91 3.37 -0.37 -8.48
N GLN A 92 3.76 -0.13 -9.74
CA GLN A 92 2.97 -0.47 -10.94
C GLN A 92 1.51 0.02 -10.86
N ILE A 93 1.32 1.26 -10.41
CA ILE A 93 -0.03 1.81 -10.15
C ILE A 93 -0.87 1.86 -11.42
N TYR A 94 -2.07 1.29 -11.37
CA TYR A 94 -3.01 1.33 -12.49
C TYR A 94 -4.44 1.67 -12.03
N PRO A 95 -5.16 2.58 -12.71
CA PRO A 95 -4.80 3.30 -13.93
C PRO A 95 -4.26 4.71 -13.62
N PHE A 96 -2.98 4.83 -13.22
CA PHE A 96 -2.39 6.14 -12.94
C PHE A 96 -2.47 7.09 -14.15
N GLY A 97 -2.75 8.37 -13.89
CA GLY A 97 -2.99 9.40 -14.90
C GLY A 97 -4.42 9.41 -15.47
N ARG A 98 -5.23 8.40 -15.13
CA ARG A 98 -6.63 8.25 -15.56
C ARG A 98 -7.54 7.77 -14.44
N ILE A 99 -7.15 7.85 -13.17
CA ILE A 99 -7.90 7.30 -12.04
C ILE A 99 -9.33 7.84 -12.03
N GLN A 100 -9.52 9.11 -12.37
CA GLN A 100 -10.85 9.73 -12.43
C GLN A 100 -11.77 9.10 -13.49
N GLU A 101 -11.22 8.50 -14.55
CA GLU A 101 -12.00 7.80 -15.58
C GLU A 101 -12.55 6.44 -15.09
N TYR A 102 -12.01 5.91 -13.99
CA TYR A 102 -12.33 4.59 -13.44
C TYR A 102 -13.05 4.72 -12.09
N CYS A 103 -13.98 5.67 -11.99
CA CYS A 103 -14.84 5.79 -10.82
C CYS A 103 -15.86 4.65 -10.73
N ARG A 104 -16.37 4.38 -9.53
CA ARG A 104 -17.33 3.30 -9.30
C ARG A 104 -18.42 3.76 -8.34
N HIS A 105 -19.67 3.44 -8.68
CA HIS A 105 -20.80 3.56 -7.78
C HIS A 105 -20.99 2.24 -7.03
N ILE A 106 -21.05 2.27 -5.70
CA ILE A 106 -21.25 1.07 -4.87
C ILE A 106 -22.46 1.29 -3.96
N PRO A 107 -23.60 0.63 -4.25
CA PRO A 107 -24.76 0.66 -3.36
C PRO A 107 -24.41 0.09 -1.98
N TYR A 108 -24.86 0.78 -0.93
CA TYR A 108 -24.76 0.31 0.44
C TYR A 108 -25.96 -0.56 0.77
N ASN A 109 -25.84 -1.86 0.47
CA ASN A 109 -26.82 -2.87 0.85
C ASN A 109 -26.27 -3.66 2.05
N SER A 110 -26.30 -3.06 3.22
CA SER A 110 -25.93 -3.73 4.47
C SER A 110 -27.17 -3.98 5.32
N GLY A 111 -27.17 -5.08 6.08
CA GLY A 111 -28.23 -5.36 7.05
C GLY A 111 -28.27 -4.38 8.22
N LYS A 112 -27.26 -3.51 8.36
CA LYS A 112 -27.18 -2.43 9.35
C LYS A 112 -27.51 -1.10 8.70
N LYS A 113 -28.41 -0.32 9.31
CA LYS A 113 -28.79 1.02 8.84
C LYS A 113 -27.85 2.14 9.29
N ASP A 114 -26.90 1.82 10.19
CA ASP A 114 -25.98 2.78 10.82
C ASP A 114 -25.24 3.70 9.84
N PHE A 115 -24.90 3.22 8.64
CA PHE A 115 -24.20 4.07 7.66
C PHE A 115 -25.11 5.15 7.10
N HIS A 116 -26.31 4.80 6.65
CA HIS A 116 -27.31 5.76 6.17
C HIS A 116 -27.64 6.76 7.28
N ASP A 117 -27.89 6.30 8.49
CA ASP A 117 -28.27 7.17 9.60
C ASP A 117 -27.16 8.15 10.00
N LYS A 118 -25.89 7.75 9.83
CA LYS A 118 -24.73 8.60 10.13
C LYS A 118 -24.34 9.54 8.98
N THR A 119 -24.55 9.13 7.74
CA THR A 119 -23.98 9.81 6.56
C THR A 119 -25.02 10.38 5.61
N GLY A 120 -26.31 10.08 5.80
CA GLY A 120 -27.39 10.45 4.88
C GLY A 120 -27.35 9.71 3.52
N ARG A 121 -26.47 8.71 3.38
CA ARG A 121 -26.12 8.11 2.08
C ARG A 121 -26.51 6.65 1.95
N GLU A 122 -26.93 6.29 0.75
CA GLU A 122 -27.27 4.93 0.35
C GLU A 122 -26.21 4.27 -0.54
N SER A 123 -25.13 4.97 -0.87
CA SER A 123 -24.08 4.46 -1.75
C SER A 123 -22.75 5.20 -1.55
N PHE A 124 -21.67 4.59 -2.04
CA PHE A 124 -20.38 5.23 -2.20
C PHE A 124 -20.14 5.62 -3.65
N GLU A 125 -19.52 6.77 -3.84
CA GLU A 125 -19.04 7.26 -5.12
C GLU A 125 -17.51 7.29 -5.05
N VAL A 126 -16.86 6.28 -5.61
CA VAL A 126 -15.44 6.01 -5.31
C VAL A 126 -14.53 6.20 -6.50
N PHE A 127 -13.33 6.69 -6.23
CA PHE A 127 -12.17 6.46 -7.09
C PHE A 127 -11.46 5.20 -6.61
N GLN A 128 -10.81 4.51 -7.55
CA GLN A 128 -10.02 3.33 -7.24
C GLN A 128 -8.82 3.18 -8.17
N TYR A 129 -7.74 2.65 -7.62
CA TYR A 129 -6.60 2.15 -8.37
C TYR A 129 -6.07 0.88 -7.70
N ILE A 130 -5.27 0.13 -8.44
CA ILE A 130 -4.52 -1.02 -7.93
C ILE A 130 -3.03 -0.69 -7.92
N PHE A 131 -2.31 -1.31 -7.00
CA PHE A 131 -0.85 -1.28 -6.95
C PHE A 131 -0.32 -2.63 -6.45
N ASN A 132 0.95 -2.88 -6.74
CA ASN A 132 1.69 -4.08 -6.36
C ASN A 132 2.82 -3.68 -5.42
N VAL A 133 3.07 -4.49 -4.39
CA VAL A 133 4.25 -4.29 -3.54
C VAL A 133 5.37 -5.16 -4.09
N PRO A 134 6.60 -4.62 -4.29
CA PRO A 134 7.74 -5.46 -4.66
C PRO A 134 7.87 -6.64 -3.69
N GLU A 135 8.15 -7.84 -4.21
CA GLU A 135 8.24 -9.09 -3.42
C GLU A 135 6.90 -9.61 -2.86
N ASP A 136 5.77 -9.01 -3.24
CA ASP A 136 4.43 -9.51 -2.94
C ASP A 136 3.65 -9.81 -4.23
N ASP A 137 3.20 -11.04 -4.38
CA ASP A 137 2.37 -11.46 -5.52
C ASP A 137 0.91 -10.97 -5.41
N ASN A 138 0.54 -10.31 -4.31
CA ASN A 138 -0.81 -9.76 -4.13
C ASN A 138 -0.96 -8.37 -4.77
N GLU A 139 -2.06 -8.21 -5.50
CA GLU A 139 -2.56 -6.88 -5.90
C GLU A 139 -3.37 -6.25 -4.76
N TYR A 140 -3.17 -4.94 -4.55
CA TYR A 140 -3.87 -4.16 -3.54
C TYR A 140 -4.68 -3.06 -4.19
N THR A 141 -5.98 -3.00 -3.88
CA THR A 141 -6.84 -1.91 -4.36
C THR A 141 -6.92 -0.79 -3.32
N VAL A 142 -6.66 0.43 -3.75
CA VAL A 142 -6.98 1.65 -2.98
C VAL A 142 -8.33 2.17 -3.45
N MET A 143 -9.15 2.61 -2.51
CA MET A 143 -10.49 3.11 -2.78
C MET A 143 -10.85 4.19 -1.77
N TRP A 144 -11.42 5.29 -2.24
CA TRP A 144 -11.97 6.34 -1.40
C TRP A 144 -13.19 6.98 -2.06
N ASP A 145 -14.13 7.41 -1.23
CA ASP A 145 -15.29 8.17 -1.68
C ASP A 145 -14.86 9.61 -2.01
N TYR A 146 -15.01 10.01 -3.27
CA TYR A 146 -14.51 11.31 -3.73
C TYR A 146 -15.45 12.47 -3.41
N ASN A 147 -16.68 12.20 -2.96
CA ASN A 147 -17.60 13.25 -2.53
C ASN A 147 -17.34 13.63 -1.07
N VAL A 148 -17.07 12.67 -0.19
CA VAL A 148 -17.01 12.91 1.28
C VAL A 148 -15.70 12.51 1.95
N GLY A 149 -14.74 11.98 1.18
CA GLY A 149 -13.39 11.72 1.69
C GLY A 149 -13.30 10.49 2.60
N LEU A 150 -14.22 9.54 2.50
CA LEU A 150 -14.10 8.28 3.24
C LEU A 150 -13.12 7.35 2.52
N VAL A 151 -12.02 7.00 3.19
CA VAL A 151 -10.94 6.16 2.68
C VAL A 151 -11.07 4.73 3.23
N ARG A 152 -11.01 3.73 2.35
CA ARG A 152 -11.03 2.32 2.74
C ARG A 152 -9.67 1.88 3.29
N MET A 153 -9.57 1.73 4.60
CA MET A 153 -8.29 1.52 5.31
C MET A 153 -7.77 0.09 5.27
N THR A 154 -8.64 -0.91 5.17
CA THR A 154 -8.28 -2.34 5.29
C THR A 154 -7.12 -2.79 4.39
N PRO A 155 -7.03 -2.40 3.10
CA PRO A 155 -5.93 -2.80 2.23
C PRO A 155 -4.56 -2.36 2.75
N PHE A 156 -4.46 -1.17 3.36
CA PHE A 156 -3.19 -0.63 3.87
C PHE A 156 -2.62 -1.48 5.00
N PHE A 157 -3.46 -1.93 5.92
CA PHE A 157 -3.02 -2.87 6.96
C PHE A 157 -2.57 -4.21 6.37
N LYS A 158 -3.27 -4.69 5.33
CA LYS A 158 -2.95 -5.98 4.69
C LYS A 158 -1.59 -5.94 3.96
N CYS A 159 -1.31 -4.91 3.17
CA CYS A 159 -0.03 -4.81 2.46
C CYS A 159 1.15 -4.55 3.40
N CYS A 160 0.95 -3.84 4.51
CA CYS A 160 1.96 -3.68 5.57
C CYS A 160 2.04 -4.89 6.53
N ARG A 161 1.49 -6.05 6.16
CA ARG A 161 1.54 -7.32 6.93
C ARG A 161 0.97 -7.25 8.36
N TYR A 162 0.11 -6.28 8.64
CA TYR A 162 -0.60 -6.22 9.92
C TYR A 162 -1.76 -7.22 9.99
N SER A 163 -2.02 -7.74 11.18
CA SER A 163 -3.11 -8.72 11.39
C SER A 163 -4.49 -8.08 11.22
N LYS A 164 -5.49 -8.91 10.93
CA LYS A 164 -6.89 -8.48 10.72
C LYS A 164 -7.51 -7.72 11.90
N THR A 165 -6.93 -7.84 13.10
CA THR A 165 -7.42 -7.17 14.33
C THR A 165 -6.78 -5.80 14.56
N GLN A 166 -5.70 -5.46 13.84
CA GLN A 166 -5.00 -4.18 14.00
C GLN A 166 -5.88 -2.95 13.74
N PRO A 167 -6.75 -2.90 12.71
CA PRO A 167 -7.64 -1.75 12.53
C PRO A 167 -8.52 -1.48 13.75
N ALA A 168 -9.09 -2.54 14.36
CA ALA A 168 -9.94 -2.39 15.53
C ALA A 168 -9.17 -1.92 16.77
N LYS A 169 -7.92 -2.39 16.95
CA LYS A 169 -7.03 -1.92 18.03
C LYS A 169 -6.65 -0.45 17.83
N MET A 170 -6.26 -0.06 16.62
CA MET A 170 -5.96 1.33 16.27
C MET A 170 -7.15 2.25 16.58
N LEU A 171 -8.38 1.86 16.25
CA LEU A 171 -9.56 2.64 16.58
C LEU A 171 -9.79 2.80 18.09
N ASN A 172 -9.40 1.82 18.91
CA ASN A 172 -9.49 1.93 20.37
C ASN A 172 -8.40 2.81 20.99
N MET A 173 -7.26 2.96 20.31
CA MET A 173 -6.15 3.82 20.75
C MET A 173 -6.39 5.30 20.43
N ASN A 174 -7.37 5.63 19.58
CA ASN A 174 -7.68 6.98 19.12
C ASN A 174 -9.11 7.38 19.57
N PRO A 175 -9.26 8.03 20.74
CA PRO A 175 -10.57 8.44 21.24
C PRO A 175 -11.35 9.27 20.22
N GLY A 176 -12.63 8.94 20.02
CA GLY A 176 -13.51 9.61 19.06
C GLY A 176 -13.44 9.08 17.62
N LEU A 177 -12.30 8.52 17.18
CA LEU A 177 -12.11 8.07 15.80
C LEU A 177 -13.09 6.97 15.37
N ARG A 178 -13.46 6.08 16.30
CA ARG A 178 -14.47 5.03 16.06
C ARG A 178 -15.86 5.59 15.73
N ASN A 179 -16.20 6.77 16.21
CA ASN A 179 -17.53 7.36 15.99
C ASN A 179 -17.72 7.79 14.53
N ILE A 180 -16.63 8.25 13.92
CA ILE A 180 -16.55 8.77 12.55
C ILE A 180 -15.94 7.78 11.55
N THR A 181 -15.61 6.56 12.00
CA THR A 181 -15.15 5.47 11.12
C THR A 181 -16.28 4.46 10.92
N HIS A 182 -16.59 4.11 9.68
CA HIS A 182 -17.66 3.19 9.35
C HIS A 182 -17.11 1.79 9.07
N SER A 183 -17.61 0.80 9.82
CA SER A 183 -17.29 -0.62 9.57
C SER A 183 -18.34 -1.21 8.63
N ILE A 184 -17.97 -1.40 7.38
CA ILE A 184 -18.84 -1.91 6.33
C ILE A 184 -18.70 -3.43 6.28
N THR A 185 -19.77 -4.12 6.65
CA THR A 185 -19.86 -5.59 6.70
C THR A 185 -21.08 -6.07 5.92
N GLY A 186 -20.94 -7.13 5.13
CA GLY A 186 -22.00 -7.59 4.23
C GLY A 186 -22.10 -6.75 2.95
N GLY A 187 -23.05 -7.07 2.08
CA GLY A 187 -23.21 -6.39 0.80
C GLY A 187 -22.03 -6.60 -0.16
N SER A 188 -21.69 -5.58 -0.94
CA SER A 188 -20.59 -5.60 -1.91
C SER A 188 -19.24 -5.93 -1.24
N ILE A 189 -18.65 -7.08 -1.61
CA ILE A 189 -17.38 -7.58 -1.05
C ILE A 189 -16.27 -6.53 -1.20
N VAL A 190 -16.24 -5.83 -2.34
CA VAL A 190 -15.21 -4.81 -2.60
C VAL A 190 -15.33 -3.57 -1.70
N ALA A 191 -16.48 -3.31 -1.08
CA ALA A 191 -16.62 -2.18 -0.15
C ALA A 191 -16.41 -2.57 1.31
N GLN A 192 -16.23 -3.86 1.62
CA GLN A 192 -16.10 -4.30 3.01
C GLN A 192 -14.80 -3.80 3.64
N GLY A 193 -14.88 -3.46 4.93
CA GLY A 193 -13.76 -2.94 5.70
C GLY A 193 -14.08 -1.67 6.48
N TYR A 194 -13.02 -1.04 6.99
CA TYR A 194 -13.13 0.22 7.72
C TYR A 194 -12.96 1.40 6.76
N TRP A 195 -13.92 2.31 6.79
CA TRP A 195 -13.93 3.55 6.01
C TRP A 195 -13.75 4.73 6.97
N MET A 196 -12.66 5.47 6.78
CA MET A 196 -12.18 6.50 7.69
C MET A 196 -12.09 7.85 6.97
N PRO A 197 -12.38 8.99 7.63
CA PRO A 197 -12.21 10.31 7.04
C PRO A 197 -10.79 10.55 6.51
N PHE A 198 -10.68 11.28 5.42
CA PHE A 198 -9.44 11.45 4.64
C PHE A 198 -8.26 11.93 5.48
N SER A 199 -8.46 12.98 6.29
CA SER A 199 -7.42 13.57 7.14
C SER A 199 -6.94 12.58 8.21
N CYS A 200 -7.86 11.85 8.85
CA CYS A 200 -7.52 10.78 9.79
C CYS A 200 -6.79 9.63 9.09
N ALA A 201 -7.26 9.20 7.92
CA ALA A 201 -6.65 8.12 7.14
C ALA A 201 -5.21 8.47 6.76
N LYS A 202 -4.97 9.68 6.25
CA LYS A 202 -3.64 10.20 5.91
C LYS A 202 -2.73 10.19 7.14
N ALA A 203 -3.20 10.74 8.27
CA ALA A 203 -2.41 10.79 9.50
C ALA A 203 -2.10 9.40 10.07
N VAL A 204 -3.07 8.49 10.07
CA VAL A 204 -2.90 7.11 10.56
C VAL A 204 -1.92 6.36 9.65
N CYS A 205 -2.08 6.44 8.32
CA CYS A 205 -1.17 5.81 7.37
C CYS A 205 0.26 6.36 7.47
N ALA A 206 0.44 7.65 7.74
CA ALA A 206 1.78 8.23 7.93
C ALA A 206 2.56 7.54 9.07
N THR A 207 1.89 6.93 10.05
CA THR A 207 2.57 6.23 11.15
C THR A 207 3.13 4.86 10.79
N PHE A 208 2.63 4.18 9.73
CA PHE A 208 2.97 2.78 9.47
C PHE A 208 3.17 2.42 7.99
N CYS A 209 2.79 3.28 7.04
CA CYS A 209 2.84 3.00 5.61
C CYS A 209 4.17 3.40 4.95
N ALA A 210 5.24 3.65 5.71
CA ALA A 210 6.51 4.14 5.15
C ALA A 210 7.06 3.23 4.02
N SER A 211 6.92 1.91 4.15
CA SER A 211 7.37 0.93 3.14
C SER A 211 6.56 0.95 1.84
N ILE A 212 5.37 1.53 1.85
CA ILE A 212 4.48 1.64 0.69
C ILE A 212 4.12 3.09 0.36
N ALA A 213 4.88 4.07 0.89
CA ALA A 213 4.45 5.45 0.87
C ALA A 213 4.28 6.00 -0.55
N GLY A 214 5.14 5.57 -1.48
CA GLY A 214 5.01 5.89 -2.90
C GLY A 214 3.68 5.41 -3.50
N ALA A 215 3.21 4.21 -3.14
CA ALA A 215 1.92 3.69 -3.60
C ALA A 215 0.73 4.55 -3.17
N LEU A 216 0.87 5.32 -2.08
CA LEU A 216 -0.21 6.14 -1.52
C LEU A 216 -0.18 7.60 -1.99
N ILE A 217 0.79 7.99 -2.82
CA ILE A 217 0.85 9.34 -3.42
C ILE A 217 -0.44 9.68 -4.18
N PRO A 218 -1.04 8.81 -5.02
CA PRO A 218 -2.22 9.20 -5.78
C PRO A 218 -3.45 9.53 -4.92
N ILE A 219 -3.50 9.08 -3.66
CA ILE A 219 -4.58 9.42 -2.73
C ILE A 219 -4.18 10.54 -1.76
N PHE A 220 -2.97 10.53 -1.19
CA PHE A 220 -2.58 11.46 -0.11
C PHE A 220 -1.69 12.63 -0.55
N GLY A 221 -1.21 12.60 -1.79
CA GLY A 221 -0.41 13.66 -2.39
C GLY A 221 1.10 13.39 -2.38
N PRO A 222 1.86 14.17 -3.16
CA PRO A 222 3.31 13.99 -3.35
C PRO A 222 4.12 14.14 -2.06
N ASP A 223 3.62 14.92 -1.10
CA ASP A 223 4.31 15.13 0.18
C ASP A 223 4.16 13.96 1.15
N PHE A 224 3.24 13.01 0.89
CA PHE A 224 2.93 11.94 1.82
C PHE A 224 4.14 11.09 2.25
N PRO A 225 5.06 10.67 1.36
CA PRO A 225 6.27 9.95 1.77
C PRO A 225 7.13 10.70 2.79
N SER A 226 7.22 12.04 2.68
CA SER A 226 7.98 12.85 3.63
C SER A 226 7.31 12.97 5.00
N MET A 227 6.00 12.75 5.07
CA MET A 227 5.24 12.73 6.33
C MET A 227 5.36 11.40 7.07
N CYS A 228 5.80 10.33 6.38
CA CYS A 228 5.84 9.00 6.96
C CYS A 228 6.91 8.89 8.05
N ILE A 229 6.54 8.27 9.17
CA ILE A 229 7.48 7.95 10.24
C ILE A 229 8.42 6.86 9.76
N SER A 230 9.74 7.10 9.87
CA SER A 230 10.78 6.14 9.49
C SER A 230 10.55 4.76 10.15
N PRO A 231 10.72 3.64 9.42
CA PRO A 231 10.61 2.29 9.99
C PRO A 231 11.53 2.04 11.20
N ASP A 232 12.67 2.74 11.28
CA ASP A 232 13.63 2.61 12.38
C ASP A 232 13.26 3.43 13.62
N ALA A 233 12.27 4.32 13.51
CA ALA A 233 11.85 5.17 14.62
C ALA A 233 10.91 4.42 15.58
N PRO A 234 11.04 4.62 16.92
CA PRO A 234 10.19 3.97 17.91
C PRO A 234 8.71 4.42 17.86
N GLU A 235 8.40 5.48 17.12
CA GLU A 235 7.05 5.95 16.84
C GLU A 235 6.37 5.18 15.71
N HIS A 236 7.13 4.47 14.87
CA HIS A 236 6.60 3.74 13.74
C HIS A 236 5.64 2.63 14.20
N GLY A 237 4.49 2.54 13.53
CA GLY A 237 3.47 1.56 13.86
C GLY A 237 2.68 1.84 15.14
N ARG A 238 2.89 2.97 15.84
CA ARG A 238 2.06 3.34 17.01
C ARG A 238 0.59 3.58 16.63
N MET A 239 0.35 4.06 15.40
CA MET A 239 -1.01 4.27 14.87
C MET A 239 -1.89 5.18 15.74
N THR A 240 -1.27 6.11 16.45
CA THR A 240 -1.93 7.15 17.24
C THR A 240 -1.78 8.48 16.52
N ILE A 241 -2.88 9.23 16.38
CA ILE A 241 -2.89 10.53 15.70
C ILE A 241 -3.30 11.66 16.66
N ALA A 242 -3.00 12.89 16.27
CA ALA A 242 -3.35 14.07 17.06
C ALA A 242 -4.88 14.17 17.27
N PRO A 243 -5.38 14.40 18.51
CA PRO A 243 -6.80 14.50 18.77
C PRO A 243 -7.52 15.62 17.99
N SER A 244 -6.81 16.70 17.66
CA SER A 244 -7.34 17.79 16.84
C SER A 244 -7.77 17.32 15.45
N ILE A 245 -6.97 16.44 14.81
CA ILE A 245 -7.32 15.87 13.48
C ILE A 245 -8.64 15.10 13.55
N ILE A 246 -8.89 14.39 14.65
CA ILE A 246 -10.14 13.64 14.85
C ILE A 246 -11.31 14.60 15.07
N ALA A 247 -11.11 15.66 15.86
CA ALA A 247 -12.13 16.68 16.12
C ALA A 247 -12.52 17.43 14.83
N ASP A 248 -11.53 17.86 14.05
CA ASP A 248 -11.74 18.56 12.78
C ASP A 248 -12.46 17.65 11.77
N ALA A 249 -12.02 16.39 11.65
CA ALA A 249 -12.67 15.40 10.79
C ALA A 249 -14.11 15.09 11.22
N ALA A 250 -14.41 15.12 12.53
CA ALA A 250 -15.77 14.94 13.01
C ALA A 250 -16.67 16.13 12.66
N HIS A 251 -16.13 17.36 12.70
CA HIS A 251 -16.86 18.55 12.25
C HIS A 251 -17.12 18.49 10.74
N GLU A 252 -16.10 18.16 9.95
CA GLU A 252 -16.20 18.01 8.50
C GLU A 252 -17.21 16.92 8.09
N ALA A 253 -17.23 15.78 8.80
CA ALA A 253 -18.18 14.71 8.54
C ALA A 253 -19.65 15.14 8.72
N GLU A 254 -19.95 16.03 9.68
CA GLU A 254 -21.31 16.56 9.85
C GLU A 254 -21.70 17.53 8.72
N LEU A 255 -20.73 18.27 8.16
CA LEU A 255 -20.98 19.16 7.01
C LEU A 255 -21.32 18.38 5.73
N PHE A 256 -20.86 17.14 5.62
CA PHE A 256 -21.12 16.25 4.48
C PHE A 256 -22.35 15.35 4.62
N ARG A 257 -23.10 15.50 5.72
CA ARG A 257 -24.29 14.69 6.02
C ARG A 257 -25.50 15.08 5.18
#